data_AF-A0A7S1F751-F1
#
_entry.id   AF-A0A7S1F751-F1
#
_cell.length_a   1.000
_cell.length_b   1.000
_cell.length_c   1.000
_cell.angle_alpha   90.00
_cell.angle_beta   90.00
_cell.angle_gamma   90.00
#
_symmetry.space_group_name_H-M   'P 1'
#
loop_
_entity.id
_entity.type
_entity.pdbx_description
1 polymer ?
#
loop_
_entity_poly.entity_id
_entity_poly.type
_entity_poly.pdbx_seq_one_letter_code
_entity_poly.pdbx_strand_id
1 'polypeptide(L)'
;LVEQWFGVMVDRGVPLNVQHYNVVISACGRAGDAERAELWLRRLQAEADVEHAESLEPTCRSYTTAAKAYALRGKWQDTERIFADMESRGLALDAWGLSVLLSSYLRGRGSRRLPMTSTRARGEAAFRKHVAADLEVTWPPLRALRGLIGKSRFEELCAELKVDLASVPE
;
A
#
# COMPACT_ATOMS: atom_id res chain seq x y z
N LEU A 1 -16.38 -18.62 -1.96
CA LEU A 1 -15.24 -19.37 -2.51
C LEU A 1 -13.99 -19.26 -1.63
N VAL A 2 -13.23 -18.15 -1.59
CA VAL A 2 -11.98 -18.10 -0.78
C VAL A 2 -12.22 -18.05 0.74
N GLU A 3 -13.17 -17.24 1.21
CA GLU A 3 -13.45 -17.14 2.66
C GLU A 3 -14.12 -18.39 3.23
N GLN A 4 -14.88 -19.12 2.41
CA GLN A 4 -15.45 -20.41 2.78
C GLN A 4 -14.35 -21.45 2.99
N TRP A 5 -13.34 -21.47 2.12
CA TRP A 5 -12.15 -22.31 2.30
C TRP A 5 -11.39 -21.94 3.57
N PHE A 6 -11.27 -20.65 3.87
CA PHE A 6 -10.67 -20.18 5.12
C PHE A 6 -11.44 -20.70 6.34
N GLY A 7 -12.77 -20.62 6.33
CA GLY A 7 -13.62 -21.20 7.39
C GLY A 7 -13.40 -22.70 7.56
N VAL A 8 -13.35 -23.47 6.47
CA VAL A 8 -13.07 -24.91 6.53
C VAL A 8 -11.69 -25.21 7.11
N MET A 9 -10.68 -24.38 6.86
CA MET A 9 -9.35 -24.54 7.46
C MET A 9 -9.39 -24.34 8.97
N VAL A 10 -10.13 -23.34 9.45
CA VAL A 10 -10.35 -23.08 10.88
C VAL A 10 -11.10 -24.26 11.51
N ASP A 11 -12.20 -24.71 10.90
CA ASP A 11 -13.01 -25.82 11.41
C ASP A 11 -12.23 -27.13 11.50
N ARG A 12 -11.24 -27.33 10.62
CA ARG A 12 -10.35 -28.50 10.62
C ARG A 12 -9.11 -28.34 11.50
N GLY A 13 -8.99 -27.23 12.24
CA GLY A 13 -7.85 -26.96 13.10
C GLY A 13 -6.51 -26.81 12.36
N VAL A 14 -6.55 -26.41 11.08
CA VAL A 14 -5.32 -26.17 10.31
C VAL A 14 -4.68 -24.89 10.86
N PRO A 15 -3.40 -24.92 11.29
CA PRO A 15 -2.73 -23.74 11.79
C PRO A 15 -2.62 -22.70 10.68
N LEU A 16 -3.26 -21.55 10.91
CA LEU A 16 -3.23 -20.43 9.99
C LEU A 16 -1.92 -19.68 10.10
N ASN A 17 -1.60 -18.91 9.06
CA ASN A 17 -0.43 -18.06 8.99
C ASN A 17 -0.76 -16.82 8.15
N VAL A 18 0.13 -15.84 8.16
CA VAL A 18 -0.04 -14.58 7.42
C VAL A 18 -0.32 -14.75 5.91
N GLN A 19 0.12 -15.84 5.28
CA GLN A 19 -0.11 -16.09 3.85
C GLN A 19 -1.59 -16.39 3.57
N HIS A 20 -2.24 -17.17 4.43
CA HIS A 20 -3.65 -17.51 4.29
C HIS A 20 -4.51 -16.24 4.30
N TYR A 21 -4.28 -15.34 5.25
CA TYR A 21 -4.96 -14.03 5.31
C TYR A 21 -4.68 -13.19 4.07
N ASN A 22 -3.42 -13.13 3.63
CA ASN A 22 -3.03 -12.40 2.42
C ASN A 22 -3.78 -12.87 1.16
N VAL A 23 -4.02 -14.18 1.03
CA VAL A 23 -4.82 -14.73 -0.08
C VAL A 23 -6.25 -14.20 -0.02
N VAL A 24 -6.86 -14.17 1.16
CA VAL A 24 -8.23 -13.66 1.34
C VAL A 24 -8.31 -12.15 1.06
N ILE A 25 -7.41 -11.35 1.65
CA ILE A 25 -7.32 -9.90 1.44
C ILE A 25 -7.17 -9.61 -0.06
N SER A 26 -6.28 -10.33 -0.74
CA SER A 26 -6.04 -10.19 -2.18
C SER A 26 -7.27 -10.57 -3.01
N ALA A 27 -7.98 -11.63 -2.63
CA ALA A 27 -9.22 -12.04 -3.30
C ALA A 27 -10.33 -11.00 -3.14
N CYS A 28 -10.54 -10.45 -1.93
CA CYS A 28 -11.48 -9.35 -1.70
C CYS A 28 -11.12 -8.12 -2.53
N GLY A 29 -9.84 -7.74 -2.54
CA GLY A 29 -9.35 -6.60 -3.32
C GLY A 29 -9.58 -6.77 -4.83
N ARG A 30 -9.33 -7.96 -5.38
CA ARG A 30 -9.60 -8.29 -6.80
C ARG A 30 -11.09 -8.32 -7.13
N ALA A 31 -11.93 -8.81 -6.21
CA ALA A 31 -13.39 -8.75 -6.33
C ALA A 31 -13.93 -7.32 -6.22
N GLY A 32 -13.08 -6.38 -5.83
CA GLY A 32 -13.44 -4.99 -5.69
C GLY A 32 -14.10 -4.64 -4.35
N ASP A 33 -13.95 -5.50 -3.36
CA ASP A 33 -14.47 -5.25 -2.02
C ASP A 33 -13.33 -4.78 -1.12
N ALA A 34 -13.09 -3.47 -1.14
CA ALA A 34 -12.01 -2.85 -0.36
C ALA A 34 -12.31 -2.91 1.16
N GLU A 35 -13.57 -2.78 1.54
CA GLU A 35 -14.01 -2.83 2.94
C GLU A 35 -13.81 -4.23 3.52
N ARG A 36 -14.15 -5.28 2.75
CA ARG A 36 -13.82 -6.65 3.17
C ARG A 36 -12.33 -6.92 3.20
N ALA A 37 -11.56 -6.42 2.23
CA ALA A 37 -10.11 -6.58 2.24
C ALA A 37 -9.49 -5.98 3.52
N GLU A 38 -9.95 -4.80 3.93
CA GLU A 38 -9.53 -4.19 5.19
C GLU A 38 -10.04 -4.94 6.42
N LEU A 39 -11.29 -5.43 6.41
CA LEU A 39 -11.81 -6.24 7.51
C LEU A 39 -10.92 -7.46 7.77
N TRP A 40 -10.43 -8.12 6.72
CA TRP A 40 -9.50 -9.24 6.85
C TRP A 40 -8.11 -8.83 7.34
N LEU A 41 -7.62 -7.63 6.97
CA LEU A 41 -6.40 -7.08 7.56
C LEU A 41 -6.57 -6.82 9.06
N ARG A 42 -7.70 -6.24 9.48
CA ARG A 42 -8.00 -6.01 10.90
C ARG A 42 -8.14 -7.31 11.69
N ARG A 43 -8.68 -8.37 11.08
CA ARG A 43 -8.70 -9.70 11.69
C ARG A 43 -7.28 -10.22 11.88
N LEU A 44 -6.42 -10.15 10.86
CA LEU A 44 -5.02 -10.54 11.00
C LEU A 44 -4.31 -9.78 12.12
N GLN A 45 -4.53 -8.46 12.21
CA GLN A 45 -4.01 -7.62 13.29
C GLN A 45 -4.48 -8.08 14.67
N ALA A 46 -5.79 -8.30 14.84
CA ALA A 46 -6.36 -8.74 16.11
C ALA A 46 -5.81 -10.10 16.55
N GLU A 47 -5.56 -11.02 15.61
CA GLU A 47 -4.97 -12.33 15.90
C GLU A 47 -3.47 -12.23 16.23
N ALA A 48 -2.74 -11.29 15.62
CA ALA A 48 -1.33 -11.04 15.94
C ALA A 48 -1.15 -10.45 17.35
N ASP A 49 -2.11 -9.64 17.80
CA ASP A 49 -2.09 -9.03 19.12
C ASP A 49 -2.38 -10.07 20.25
N VAL A 50 -2.68 -11.33 19.91
CA VAL A 50 -2.85 -12.45 20.86
C VAL A 50 -1.49 -13.03 21.25
N GLU A 51 -1.33 -13.37 22.53
CA GLU A 51 -0.10 -13.97 23.07
C GLU A 51 0.26 -15.28 22.32
N HIS A 52 1.52 -15.43 21.92
CA HIS A 52 2.07 -16.58 21.15
C HIS A 52 1.65 -16.67 19.66
N ALA A 53 1.13 -15.60 19.06
CA ALA A 53 0.74 -15.55 17.66
C ALA A 53 1.82 -15.02 16.69
N GLU A 54 3.11 -15.33 16.93
CA GLU A 54 4.25 -14.83 16.13
C GLU A 54 4.11 -15.11 14.62
N SER A 55 3.40 -16.19 14.24
CA SER A 55 3.15 -16.56 12.84
C SER A 55 2.09 -15.71 12.12
N LEU A 56 1.43 -14.80 12.84
CA LEU A 56 0.32 -13.97 12.37
C LEU A 56 0.64 -12.48 12.29
N GLU A 57 1.89 -12.08 12.53
CA GLU A 57 2.30 -10.69 12.39
C GLU A 57 2.01 -10.14 10.97
N PRO A 58 1.22 -9.05 10.84
CA PRO A 58 1.00 -8.41 9.57
C PRO A 58 2.32 -7.94 8.95
N THR A 59 2.44 -8.11 7.64
CA THR A 59 3.64 -7.69 6.89
C THR A 59 3.33 -6.49 6.00
N CYS A 60 4.36 -5.81 5.47
CA CYS A 60 4.18 -4.75 4.47
C CYS A 60 3.30 -5.21 3.28
N ARG A 61 3.38 -6.49 2.91
CA ARG A 61 2.54 -7.09 1.86
C ARG A 61 1.07 -7.19 2.26
N SER A 62 0.76 -7.50 3.53
CA SER A 62 -0.62 -7.53 4.04
C SER A 62 -1.29 -6.17 3.92
N TYR A 63 -0.60 -5.13 4.39
CA TYR A 63 -1.04 -3.75 4.28
C TYR A 63 -1.16 -3.28 2.83
N THR A 64 -0.11 -3.48 2.03
CA THR A 64 -0.09 -3.04 0.63
C THR A 64 -1.19 -3.71 -0.20
N THR A 65 -1.53 -4.96 0.09
CA THR A 65 -2.62 -5.67 -0.60
C THR A 65 -3.99 -5.08 -0.26
N ALA A 66 -4.25 -4.80 1.02
CA ALA A 66 -5.49 -4.14 1.45
C ALA A 66 -5.59 -2.71 0.91
N ALA A 67 -4.52 -1.92 1.04
CA ALA A 67 -4.42 -0.56 0.53
C ALA A 67 -4.65 -0.48 -0.99
N LYS A 68 -4.13 -1.46 -1.76
CA LYS A 68 -4.32 -1.53 -3.21
C LYS A 68 -5.80 -1.59 -3.60
N ALA A 69 -6.65 -2.23 -2.80
CA ALA A 69 -8.10 -2.29 -3.07
C ALA A 69 -8.77 -0.91 -3.04
N TYR A 70 -8.30 0.00 -2.16
CA TYR A 70 -8.72 1.40 -2.12
C TYR A 70 -8.04 2.23 -3.21
N ALA A 71 -6.74 2.03 -3.41
CA ALA A 71 -5.95 2.78 -4.39
C ALA A 71 -6.48 2.64 -5.81
N LEU A 72 -6.90 1.44 -6.22
CA LEU A 72 -7.47 1.18 -7.55
C LEU A 72 -8.73 2.00 -7.84
N ARG A 73 -9.44 2.44 -6.79
CA ARG A 73 -10.64 3.30 -6.84
C ARG A 73 -10.35 4.78 -6.66
N GLY A 74 -9.08 5.16 -6.48
CA GLY A 74 -8.69 6.55 -6.17
C GLY A 74 -9.10 7.00 -4.76
N LYS A 75 -9.42 6.07 -3.85
CA LYS A 75 -9.70 6.36 -2.43
C LYS A 75 -8.38 6.52 -1.67
N TRP A 76 -7.67 7.60 -1.95
CA TRP A 76 -6.32 7.82 -1.43
C TRP A 76 -6.28 8.12 0.08
N GLN A 77 -7.34 8.69 0.66
CA GLN A 77 -7.44 8.91 2.11
C GLN A 77 -7.43 7.58 2.88
N ASP A 78 -8.21 6.60 2.40
CA ASP A 78 -8.22 5.26 2.99
C ASP A 78 -6.87 4.55 2.76
N THR A 79 -6.24 4.80 1.62
CA THR A 79 -4.90 4.27 1.30
C THR A 79 -3.85 4.84 2.26
N GLU A 80 -3.83 6.16 2.49
CA GLU A 80 -2.96 6.83 3.47
C GLU A 80 -3.21 6.29 4.88
N ARG A 81 -4.47 6.12 5.29
CA ARG A 81 -4.81 5.61 6.62
C ARG A 81 -4.26 4.20 6.85
N ILE A 82 -4.38 3.30 5.86
CA ILE A 82 -3.84 1.94 5.97
C ILE A 82 -2.31 1.97 6.07
N PHE A 83 -1.62 2.85 5.34
CA PHE A 83 -0.16 2.97 5.45
C PHE A 83 0.30 3.68 6.73
N ALA A 84 -0.49 4.62 7.27
CA ALA A 84 -0.20 5.21 8.57
C ALA A 84 -0.32 4.17 9.70
N ASP A 85 -1.31 3.29 9.63
CA ASP A 85 -1.45 2.15 10.54
C ASP A 85 -0.26 1.18 10.42
N MET A 86 0.17 0.86 9.20
CA MET A 86 1.39 0.07 8.95
C MET A 86 2.63 0.69 9.60
N GLU A 87 2.86 2.00 9.41
CA GLU A 87 3.99 2.71 10.00
C GLU A 87 3.91 2.77 11.53
N SER A 88 2.70 2.84 12.10
CA SER A 88 2.50 2.81 13.56
C SER A 88 2.91 1.48 14.19
N ARG A 89 2.91 0.39 13.39
CA ARG A 89 3.44 -0.93 13.78
C ARG A 89 4.93 -1.10 13.48
N GLY A 90 5.65 -0.03 13.13
CA GLY A 90 7.08 -0.05 12.86
C GLY A 90 7.46 -0.64 11.49
N LEU A 91 6.49 -0.82 10.59
CA LEU A 91 6.74 -1.33 9.24
C LEU A 91 6.95 -0.18 8.25
N ALA A 92 8.07 -0.21 7.52
CA ALA A 92 8.38 0.80 6.52
C ALA A 92 7.62 0.57 5.20
N LEU A 93 7.25 1.68 4.53
CA LEU A 93 6.64 1.65 3.21
C LEU A 93 7.71 1.34 2.15
N ASP A 94 7.70 0.12 1.64
CA ASP A 94 8.60 -0.31 0.56
C ASP A 94 8.25 0.35 -0.79
N ALA A 95 9.11 0.14 -1.80
CA ALA A 95 8.92 0.72 -3.13
C ALA A 95 7.59 0.31 -3.79
N TRP A 96 7.08 -0.88 -3.48
CA TRP A 96 5.80 -1.37 -4.01
C TRP A 96 4.62 -0.67 -3.33
N GLY A 97 4.65 -0.54 -2.01
CA GLY A 97 3.69 0.24 -1.24
C GLY A 97 3.66 1.70 -1.68
N LEU A 98 4.82 2.32 -1.92
CA LEU A 98 4.91 3.65 -2.48
C LEU A 98 4.24 3.75 -3.86
N SER A 99 4.45 2.76 -4.74
CA SER A 99 3.79 2.73 -6.06
C SER A 99 2.26 2.70 -5.94
N VAL A 100 1.72 1.96 -4.95
CA VAL A 100 0.29 1.89 -4.66
C VAL A 100 -0.22 3.24 -4.15
N LEU A 101 0.51 3.86 -3.22
CA LEU A 101 0.15 5.18 -2.68
C LEU A 101 0.11 6.25 -3.78
N LEU A 102 1.17 6.36 -4.59
CA LEU A 102 1.25 7.32 -5.70
C LEU A 102 0.18 7.06 -6.76
N SER A 103 -0.10 5.80 -7.08
CA SER A 103 -1.18 5.42 -7.99
C SER A 103 -2.56 5.82 -7.45
N SER A 104 -2.77 5.77 -6.13
CA SER A 104 -4.02 6.20 -5.50
C SER A 104 -4.27 7.70 -5.71
N TYR A 105 -3.24 8.53 -5.52
CA TYR A 105 -3.30 9.98 -5.79
C TYR A 105 -3.56 10.26 -7.27
N LEU A 106 -2.87 9.55 -8.16
CA LEU A 106 -3.03 9.68 -9.59
C LEU A 106 -4.46 9.40 -10.05
N ARG A 107 -5.12 8.41 -9.45
CA ARG A 107 -6.52 8.06 -9.73
C ARG A 107 -7.50 8.99 -9.02
N GLY A 108 -7.13 9.52 -7.86
CA GLY A 108 -7.95 10.42 -7.05
C GLY A 108 -7.93 11.90 -7.46
N ARG A 109 -7.03 12.31 -8.36
CA ARG A 109 -6.81 13.71 -8.81
C ARG A 109 -8.01 14.40 -9.46
N GLY A 110 -9.14 13.71 -9.67
CA GLY A 110 -10.39 14.24 -10.22
C GLY A 110 -11.55 14.30 -9.23
N SER A 111 -11.33 14.00 -7.95
CA SER A 111 -12.40 14.01 -6.94
C SER A 111 -12.82 15.45 -6.62
N ARG A 112 -14.07 15.81 -6.93
CA ARG A 112 -14.67 17.15 -6.78
C ARG A 112 -14.58 17.76 -5.37
N ARG A 113 -14.18 16.98 -4.35
CA ARG A 113 -14.14 17.40 -2.95
C ARG A 113 -12.84 18.09 -2.54
N LEU A 114 -11.72 17.94 -3.27
CA LEU A 114 -10.44 18.52 -2.88
C LEU A 114 -9.66 19.08 -4.08
N PRO A 115 -8.88 20.18 -3.92
CA PRO A 115 -8.08 20.74 -4.99
C PRO A 115 -7.05 19.74 -5.53
N MET A 116 -6.85 19.69 -6.85
CA MET A 116 -5.85 18.83 -7.51
C MET A 116 -4.44 19.00 -6.94
N THR A 117 -4.11 20.22 -6.50
CA THR A 117 -2.84 20.61 -5.88
C THR A 117 -2.52 19.80 -4.62
N SER A 118 -3.54 19.33 -3.89
CA SER A 118 -3.39 18.51 -2.69
C SER A 118 -2.75 17.15 -2.99
N THR A 119 -3.22 16.45 -4.03
CA THR A 119 -2.73 15.09 -4.35
C THR A 119 -1.30 15.09 -4.92
N ARG A 120 -0.91 16.13 -5.67
CA ARG A 120 0.46 16.29 -6.17
C ARG A 120 1.44 16.55 -5.04
N ALA A 121 1.14 17.52 -4.16
CA ALA A 121 1.98 17.85 -3.02
C ALA A 121 2.17 16.65 -2.09
N ARG A 122 1.10 15.87 -1.83
CA ARG A 122 1.16 14.62 -1.08
C ARG A 122 2.03 13.56 -1.74
N GLY A 123 1.91 13.40 -3.06
CA GLY A 123 2.76 12.48 -3.81
C GLY A 123 4.25 12.84 -3.76
N GLU A 124 4.59 14.13 -3.90
CA GLU A 124 5.96 14.58 -3.74
C GLU A 124 6.48 14.37 -2.32
N ALA A 125 5.67 14.70 -1.30
CA ALA A 125 6.05 14.51 0.11
C ALA A 125 6.31 13.04 0.44
N ALA A 126 5.47 12.12 -0.06
CA ALA A 126 5.66 10.68 0.10
C ALA A 126 6.97 10.20 -0.56
N PHE A 127 7.27 10.68 -1.78
CA PHE A 127 8.51 10.32 -2.47
C PHE A 127 9.75 10.88 -1.74
N ARG A 128 9.70 12.14 -1.27
CA ARG A 128 10.77 12.74 -0.45
C ARG A 128 11.03 11.93 0.81
N LYS A 129 9.97 11.51 1.51
CA LYS A 129 10.07 10.66 2.70
C LYS A 129 10.76 9.32 2.38
N HIS A 130 10.40 8.69 1.26
CA HIS A 130 10.99 7.42 0.83
C HIS A 130 12.49 7.52 0.56
N VAL A 131 12.90 8.56 -0.19
CA VAL A 131 14.33 8.81 -0.48
C VAL A 131 15.10 9.19 0.79
N ALA A 132 14.50 10.02 1.67
CA ALA A 132 15.14 10.40 2.94
C ALA A 132 15.30 9.23 3.92
N ALA A 133 14.49 8.18 3.77
CA ALA A 133 14.60 6.94 4.54
C ALA A 133 15.62 5.95 3.96
N ASP A 134 16.35 6.34 2.90
CA ASP A 134 17.35 5.51 2.20
C ASP A 134 16.77 4.18 1.69
N LEU A 135 15.48 4.21 1.32
CA LEU A 135 14.78 3.05 0.78
C LEU A 135 15.01 2.95 -0.73
N GLU A 136 15.12 1.71 -1.22
CA GLU A 136 15.32 1.41 -2.63
C GLU A 136 14.27 2.09 -3.51
N VAL A 137 14.72 2.77 -4.56
CA VAL A 137 13.87 3.42 -5.55
C VAL A 137 13.81 2.55 -6.80
N THR A 138 12.61 2.18 -7.24
CA THR A 138 12.37 1.35 -8.42
C THR A 138 11.52 2.08 -9.47
N TRP A 139 11.40 1.54 -10.68
CA TRP A 139 10.61 2.17 -11.74
C TRP A 139 9.11 2.32 -11.47
N PRO A 140 8.39 1.37 -10.85
CA PRO A 140 6.96 1.51 -10.59
C PRO A 140 6.56 2.80 -9.84
N PRO A 141 7.15 3.18 -8.69
CA PRO A 141 6.84 4.45 -8.04
C PRO A 141 7.26 5.66 -8.89
N LEU A 142 8.40 5.61 -9.60
CA LEU A 142 8.84 6.71 -10.47
C LEU A 142 7.87 6.98 -11.62
N ARG A 143 7.35 5.94 -12.27
CA ARG A 143 6.34 6.07 -13.34
C ARG A 143 5.05 6.68 -12.81
N ALA A 144 4.58 6.23 -11.64
CA ALA A 144 3.39 6.78 -10.99
C ALA A 144 3.60 8.26 -10.61
N LEU A 145 4.76 8.60 -10.04
CA LEU A 145 5.13 9.95 -9.66
C LEU A 145 5.15 10.88 -10.87
N ARG A 146 5.85 10.51 -11.94
CA ARG A 146 5.91 11.27 -13.20
C ARG A 146 4.53 11.53 -13.79
N GLY A 147 3.64 10.54 -13.74
CA GLY A 147 2.25 10.70 -14.19
C GLY A 147 1.42 11.64 -13.31
N LEU A 148 1.74 11.74 -12.01
CA LEU A 148 1.04 12.55 -11.02
C LEU A 148 1.46 14.03 -11.09
N ILE A 149 2.77 14.31 -11.06
CA ILE A 149 3.33 15.66 -10.97
C ILE A 149 3.72 16.26 -12.32
N GLY A 150 3.80 15.43 -13.37
CA GLY A 150 4.21 15.84 -14.72
C GLY A 150 5.73 15.73 -14.95
N LYS A 151 6.14 15.72 -16.22
CA LYS A 151 7.54 15.47 -16.63
C LYS A 151 8.53 16.50 -16.04
N SER A 152 8.28 17.80 -16.23
CA SER A 152 9.18 18.87 -15.77
C SER A 152 9.43 18.77 -14.26
N ARG A 153 8.35 18.73 -13.47
CA ARG A 153 8.44 18.68 -12.02
C ARG A 153 9.08 17.37 -11.52
N PHE A 154 8.87 16.26 -12.22
CA PHE A 154 9.53 15.00 -11.92
C PHE A 154 11.05 15.07 -12.12
N GLU A 155 11.51 15.65 -13.22
CA GLU A 155 12.94 15.82 -13.50
C GLU A 155 13.60 16.75 -12.47
N GLU A 156 12.95 17.87 -12.13
CA GLU A 156 13.36 18.77 -11.05
C GLU A 156 13.47 18.04 -9.71
N LEU A 157 12.43 17.28 -9.31
CA LEU A 157 12.40 16.57 -8.03
C LEU A 157 13.47 15.48 -7.95
N CYS A 158 13.70 14.72 -9.02
CA CYS A 158 14.76 13.72 -9.05
C CYS A 158 16.14 14.37 -8.95
N ALA A 159 16.35 15.54 -9.59
CA ALA A 159 17.59 16.30 -9.46
C ALA A 159 17.78 16.88 -8.05
N GLU A 160 16.73 17.46 -7.45
CA GLU A 160 16.72 17.96 -6.06
C GLU A 160 17.15 16.85 -5.07
N LEU A 161 16.63 15.64 -5.28
CA LEU A 161 16.85 14.49 -4.40
C LEU A 161 18.08 13.65 -4.78
N LYS A 162 18.80 14.03 -5.84
CA LYS A 162 19.97 13.29 -6.36
C LYS A 162 19.67 11.82 -6.66
N VAL A 163 18.46 11.53 -7.13
CA VAL A 163 18.06 10.18 -7.55
C VAL A 163 18.69 9.90 -8.91
N ASP A 164 19.63 8.96 -8.95
CA ASP A 164 20.22 8.50 -10.20
C ASP A 164 19.26 7.56 -10.94
N LEU A 165 18.55 8.10 -11.93
CA LEU A 165 17.60 7.35 -12.74
C LEU A 165 18.25 6.26 -13.60
N ALA A 166 19.56 6.34 -13.86
CA ALA A 166 20.27 5.37 -14.70
C ALA A 166 20.66 4.09 -13.92
N SER A 167 20.77 4.17 -12.60
CA SER A 167 21.06 3.02 -11.73
C SER A 167 19.82 2.35 -11.14
N VAL A 168 18.62 2.85 -11.46
CA VAL A 168 17.35 2.27 -11.00
C VAL A 168 17.18 0.87 -11.62
N PRO A 169 17.01 -0.19 -10.80
CA PRO A 169 16.82 -1.55 -11.30
C PRO A 169 15.54 -1.67 -12.13
N GLU A 170 15.61 -2.42 -13.22
CA GLU A 170 14.49 -2.67 -14.16
C GLU A 170 13.27 -3.36 -13.52
#